data_AF-A0ABD3P977-F1
#
_entry.id   AF-A0ABD3P977-F1
#
_cell.length_a   1.000
_cell.length_b   1.000
_cell.length_c   1.000
_cell.angle_alpha   90.00
_cell.angle_beta   90.00
_cell.angle_gamma   90.00
#
_symmetry.space_group_name_H-M   'P 1'
#
loop_
_entity.id
_entity.type
_entity.pdbx_description
1 polymer ?
#
loop_
_entity_poly.entity_id
_entity_poly.type
_entity_poly.pdbx_seq_one_letter_code
_entity_poly.pdbx_strand_id
1 'polypeptide(L)'
;MDQSGCPRNFHEFYEHAKLMSGMQTKQDAFGWYCRTRLHYSCSTVCATFTEFVVPELLKRGILRLRVVTLNSDDHVDIRRIKVKGLNFGPVNGTIHCLKMYSFIGPNKNPIEVGSHNMLECSETGRVFDPTIGQLTGTMQPALFPSLREFRLDFAGVVFHLFDSSQQDIFKQKQMDVDLARMTNKPHIHPSRVAKRVVDALLSDDCGVSTYCSHCLGFSTSCSKLLKCSACEKVFYCSKTCQVLAWKGHKVDCAK
;
A
#
# COMPACT_ATOMS: atom_id res chain seq x y z
N MET A 1 15.64 -25.65 -4.16
CA MET A 1 15.71 -24.18 -4.07
C MET A 1 14.38 -23.74 -3.50
N ASP A 2 14.41 -23.10 -2.34
CA ASP A 2 13.29 -23.02 -1.40
C ASP A 2 12.18 -22.09 -1.90
N GLN A 3 10.95 -22.63 -1.93
CA GLN A 3 9.74 -22.01 -2.49
C GLN A 3 9.00 -21.28 -1.38
N SER A 4 9.35 -20.02 -1.11
CA SER A 4 8.73 -19.31 0.00
C SER A 4 7.68 -18.31 -0.47
N GLY A 5 6.43 -18.72 -0.25
CA GLY A 5 5.24 -17.89 -0.36
C GLY A 5 5.08 -16.83 0.71
N CYS A 6 3.88 -16.24 0.73
CA CYS A 6 3.51 -15.37 1.84
C CYS A 6 3.76 -16.09 3.16
N PRO A 7 4.40 -15.42 4.12
CA PRO A 7 4.48 -15.97 5.45
C PRO A 7 3.08 -16.24 6.00
N ARG A 8 2.76 -17.53 6.20
CA ARG A 8 1.44 -18.04 6.59
C ARG A 8 1.01 -17.56 7.97
N ASN A 9 2.00 -17.18 8.76
CA ASN A 9 1.86 -16.70 10.12
C ASN A 9 2.99 -15.71 10.42
N PHE A 10 2.88 -15.07 11.59
CA PHE A 10 3.87 -14.10 12.04
C PHE A 10 5.30 -14.67 12.10
N HIS A 11 5.44 -15.96 12.47
CA HIS A 11 6.76 -16.58 12.60
C HIS A 11 7.47 -16.67 11.25
N GLU A 12 6.77 -17.12 10.20
CA GLU A 12 7.33 -17.14 8.85
C GLU A 12 7.65 -15.73 8.36
N PHE A 13 6.82 -14.73 8.70
CA PHE A 13 7.04 -13.34 8.27
C PHE A 13 8.31 -12.81 8.88
N TYR A 14 8.51 -13.14 10.16
CA TYR A 14 9.70 -12.78 10.88
C TYR A 14 10.96 -13.44 10.31
N GLU A 15 10.95 -14.76 10.03
CA GLU A 15 12.12 -15.44 9.47
C GLU A 15 12.50 -14.89 8.08
N HIS A 16 11.50 -14.58 7.25
CA HIS A 16 11.72 -13.94 5.96
C HIS A 16 12.21 -12.49 6.08
N ALA A 17 11.58 -11.68 6.93
CA ALA A 17 12.01 -10.31 7.16
C ALA A 17 13.43 -10.28 7.76
N LYS A 18 13.76 -11.24 8.61
CA LYS A 18 15.11 -11.41 9.18
C LYS A 18 16.13 -11.74 8.10
N LEU A 19 15.80 -12.63 7.17
CA LEU A 19 16.68 -13.02 6.05
C LEU A 19 16.87 -11.89 5.02
N MET A 20 15.77 -11.23 4.63
CA MET A 20 15.74 -10.27 3.51
C MET A 20 16.09 -8.84 3.94
N SER A 21 15.76 -8.45 5.16
CA SER A 21 15.93 -7.07 5.65
C SER A 21 16.80 -6.96 6.92
N GLY A 22 17.36 -8.08 7.39
CA GLY A 22 18.22 -8.11 8.58
C GLY A 22 17.47 -7.83 9.89
N MET A 23 16.13 -7.93 9.91
CA MET A 23 15.29 -7.58 11.05
C MET A 23 15.59 -8.45 12.28
N GLN A 24 16.05 -7.83 13.37
CA GLN A 24 16.68 -8.52 14.51
C GLN A 24 15.69 -9.01 15.59
N THR A 25 14.51 -8.39 15.70
CA THR A 25 13.58 -8.70 16.79
C THR A 25 12.18 -9.04 16.31
N LYS A 26 11.56 -10.04 16.96
CA LYS A 26 10.16 -10.41 16.74
C LYS A 26 9.22 -9.24 17.03
N GLN A 27 9.56 -8.34 17.94
CA GLN A 27 8.69 -7.24 18.32
C GLN A 27 8.55 -6.20 17.20
N ASP A 28 9.64 -5.91 16.48
CA ASP A 28 9.64 -4.99 15.33
C ASP A 28 8.93 -5.61 14.12
N ALA A 29 9.18 -6.90 13.87
CA ALA A 29 8.51 -7.65 12.83
C ALA A 29 7.02 -7.79 13.09
N PHE A 30 6.60 -7.91 14.34
CA PHE A 30 5.19 -8.03 14.69
C PHE A 30 4.45 -6.74 14.36
N GLY A 31 5.03 -5.58 14.65
CA GLY A 31 4.46 -4.29 14.24
C GLY A 31 4.28 -4.17 12.73
N TRP A 32 5.22 -4.70 11.94
CA TRP A 32 5.15 -4.72 10.47
C TRP A 32 4.17 -5.74 9.91
N TYR A 33 4.20 -6.96 10.43
CA TYR A 33 3.23 -8.01 10.15
C TYR A 33 1.81 -7.54 10.43
N CYS A 34 1.61 -6.85 11.56
CA CYS A 34 0.36 -6.19 11.87
C CYS A 34 0.04 -5.07 10.86
N ARG A 35 0.98 -4.23 10.42
CA ARG A 35 0.71 -3.20 9.40
C ARG A 35 0.28 -3.77 8.05
N THR A 36 0.94 -4.83 7.58
CA THR A 36 0.62 -5.50 6.31
C THR A 36 -0.66 -6.33 6.40
N ARG A 37 -0.98 -6.86 7.58
CA ARG A 37 -2.20 -7.68 7.81
C ARG A 37 -3.40 -6.88 8.30
N LEU A 38 -3.22 -5.69 8.88
CA LEU A 38 -4.31 -5.01 9.60
C LEU A 38 -4.93 -3.80 8.91
N HIS A 39 -4.34 -3.12 7.91
CA HIS A 39 -4.96 -1.85 7.50
C HIS A 39 -5.00 -1.42 6.03
N TYR A 40 -4.30 -2.04 5.08
CA TYR A 40 -4.45 -1.64 3.67
C TYR A 40 -4.28 -2.84 2.72
N SER A 41 -5.37 -3.52 2.39
CA SER A 41 -5.37 -4.45 1.25
C SER A 41 -5.18 -3.67 -0.05
N CYS A 42 -4.78 -4.33 -1.13
CA CYS A 42 -4.78 -3.72 -2.46
C CYS A 42 -6.14 -3.10 -2.81
N SER A 43 -7.24 -3.72 -2.38
CA SER A 43 -8.59 -3.16 -2.50
C SER A 43 -8.76 -1.86 -1.69
N THR A 44 -8.33 -1.82 -0.42
CA THR A 44 -8.36 -0.60 0.41
C THR A 44 -7.55 0.53 -0.23
N VAL A 45 -6.34 0.24 -0.73
CA VAL A 45 -5.49 1.27 -1.34
C VAL A 45 -6.12 1.80 -2.62
N CYS A 46 -6.57 0.92 -3.52
CA CYS A 46 -7.19 1.32 -4.78
C CYS A 46 -8.49 2.09 -4.54
N ALA A 47 -9.37 1.61 -3.66
CA ALA A 47 -10.59 2.31 -3.30
C ALA A 47 -10.30 3.66 -2.63
N THR A 48 -9.33 3.73 -1.73
CA THR A 48 -8.92 5.00 -1.10
C THR A 48 -8.44 6.00 -2.15
N PHE A 49 -7.66 5.54 -3.12
CA PHE A 49 -7.16 6.39 -4.19
C PHE A 49 -8.31 6.93 -5.05
N THR A 50 -9.18 6.07 -5.57
CA THR A 50 -10.25 6.51 -6.49
C THR A 50 -11.35 7.29 -5.78
N GLU A 51 -11.69 6.95 -4.54
CA GLU A 51 -12.83 7.53 -3.81
C GLU A 51 -12.49 8.75 -2.96
N PHE A 52 -11.20 8.98 -2.67
CA PHE A 52 -10.79 10.09 -1.82
C PHE A 52 -9.61 10.89 -2.38
N VAL A 53 -8.56 10.25 -2.90
CA VAL A 53 -7.39 10.96 -3.44
C VAL A 53 -7.75 11.68 -4.74
N VAL A 54 -8.37 10.98 -5.70
CA VAL A 54 -8.78 11.58 -6.98
C VAL A 54 -9.74 12.75 -6.77
N PRO A 55 -10.83 12.65 -5.98
CA PRO A 55 -11.68 13.81 -5.70
C PRO A 55 -10.95 14.99 -5.06
N GLU A 56 -10.00 14.75 -4.15
CA GLU A 56 -9.21 15.82 -3.54
C GLU A 56 -8.24 16.48 -4.54
N LEU A 57 -7.63 15.72 -5.45
CA LEU A 57 -6.82 16.27 -6.55
C LEU A 57 -7.68 17.13 -7.49
N LEU A 58 -8.85 16.62 -7.89
CA LEU A 58 -9.78 17.35 -8.76
C LEU A 58 -10.25 18.65 -8.11
N LYS A 59 -10.54 18.62 -6.80
CA LYS A 59 -10.90 19.82 -6.02
C LYS A 59 -9.80 20.90 -6.05
N ARG A 60 -8.53 20.51 -6.21
CA ARG A 60 -7.38 21.42 -6.33
C ARG A 60 -7.02 21.79 -7.76
N GLY A 61 -7.88 21.44 -8.73
CA GLY A 61 -7.65 21.75 -10.14
C GLY A 61 -6.62 20.85 -10.83
N ILE A 62 -6.18 19.76 -10.18
CA ILE A 62 -5.22 18.82 -10.76
C ILE A 62 -6.01 17.79 -11.55
N LEU A 63 -5.93 17.88 -12.87
CA LEU A 63 -6.66 16.98 -13.78
C LEU A 63 -5.76 15.86 -14.32
N ARG A 64 -4.45 16.05 -14.28
CA ARG A 64 -3.46 15.13 -14.84
C ARG A 64 -2.33 14.89 -13.87
N LEU A 65 -1.88 13.65 -13.76
CA LEU A 65 -0.66 13.28 -13.05
C LEU A 65 0.44 13.01 -14.07
N ARG A 66 1.62 13.59 -13.82
CA ARG A 66 2.82 13.30 -14.60
C ARG A 66 3.29 11.88 -14.28
N VAL A 67 3.62 11.14 -15.33
CA VAL A 67 4.06 9.76 -15.28
C VAL A 67 5.40 9.68 -15.98
N VAL A 68 6.46 9.57 -15.19
CA VAL A 68 7.83 9.48 -15.69
C VAL A 68 8.14 8.01 -15.97
N THR A 69 8.41 7.69 -17.24
CA THR A 69 9.00 6.41 -17.63
C THR A 69 10.42 6.64 -18.14
N LEU A 70 11.20 5.57 -18.32
CA LEU A 70 12.57 5.68 -18.85
C LEU A 70 12.63 6.40 -20.22
N ASN A 71 11.55 6.32 -21.01
CA ASN A 71 11.55 6.74 -22.42
C ASN A 71 10.50 7.81 -22.75
N SER A 72 9.66 8.24 -21.79
CA SER A 72 8.65 9.26 -22.06
C SER A 72 8.23 10.03 -20.81
N ASP A 73 7.96 11.32 -21.04
CA ASP A 73 7.28 12.20 -20.12
C ASP A 73 5.80 12.26 -20.51
N ASP A 74 4.98 11.45 -19.85
CA ASP A 74 3.57 11.33 -20.19
C ASP A 74 2.68 11.76 -19.03
N HIS A 75 1.38 11.89 -19.29
CA HIS A 75 0.38 12.34 -18.36
C HIS A 75 -0.80 11.38 -18.36
N VAL A 76 -1.37 11.16 -17.17
CA VAL A 76 -2.59 10.38 -16.99
C VAL A 76 -3.70 11.30 -16.52
N ASP A 77 -4.83 11.35 -17.24
CA ASP A 77 -6.04 12.02 -16.77
C ASP A 77 -6.64 11.24 -15.60
N ILE A 78 -6.65 11.86 -14.42
CA ILE A 78 -7.06 11.16 -13.19
C ILE A 78 -8.55 10.80 -13.16
N ARG A 79 -9.36 11.43 -14.01
CA ARG A 79 -10.80 11.11 -14.16
C ARG A 79 -11.03 9.81 -14.92
N ARG A 80 -9.99 9.34 -15.63
CA ARG A 80 -10.01 8.11 -16.42
C ARG A 80 -9.45 6.92 -15.64
N ILE A 81 -9.02 7.11 -14.38
CA ILE A 81 -8.52 6.05 -13.53
C ILE A 81 -9.69 5.19 -13.03
N LYS A 82 -9.57 3.87 -13.19
CA LYS A 82 -10.52 2.87 -12.72
C LYS A 82 -9.81 1.82 -11.87
N VAL A 83 -10.54 1.19 -10.96
CA VAL A 83 -10.05 0.02 -10.23
C VAL A 83 -10.27 -1.22 -11.08
N LYS A 84 -9.19 -1.90 -11.45
CA LYS A 84 -9.24 -3.25 -12.01
C LYS A 84 -9.06 -4.28 -10.89
N GLY A 85 -9.76 -5.39 -11.00
CA GLY A 85 -9.54 -6.58 -10.20
C GLY A 85 -8.95 -7.70 -11.06
N LEU A 86 -8.18 -8.58 -10.45
CA LEU A 86 -7.81 -9.84 -11.07
C LEU A 86 -7.91 -10.98 -10.07
N ASN A 87 -8.17 -12.17 -10.61
CA ASN A 87 -8.02 -13.44 -9.92
C ASN A 87 -6.87 -14.21 -10.54
N PHE A 88 -6.04 -14.81 -9.71
CA PHE A 88 -4.84 -15.49 -10.15
C PHE A 88 -4.55 -16.74 -9.34
N GLY A 89 -3.84 -17.68 -9.94
CA GLY A 89 -3.29 -18.84 -9.26
C GLY A 89 -1.85 -18.53 -8.86
N PRO A 90 -1.44 -18.80 -7.61
CA PRO A 90 -0.06 -18.62 -7.23
C PRO A 90 0.82 -19.65 -7.96
N VAL A 91 1.90 -19.20 -8.59
CA VAL A 91 2.95 -20.09 -9.12
C VAL A 91 3.82 -20.51 -7.93
N ASN A 92 4.02 -21.83 -7.74
CA ASN A 92 4.93 -22.41 -6.73
C ASN A 92 4.73 -21.90 -5.29
N GLY A 93 3.49 -21.53 -4.93
CA GLY A 93 3.16 -20.96 -3.63
C GLY A 93 3.83 -19.62 -3.35
N THR A 94 4.59 -19.03 -4.27
CA THR A 94 5.55 -17.94 -4.03
C THR A 94 4.88 -16.57 -3.90
N ILE A 95 3.56 -16.50 -4.07
CA ILE A 95 2.85 -15.21 -4.08
C ILE A 95 2.08 -15.02 -2.79
N HIS A 96 2.03 -13.76 -2.39
CA HIS A 96 1.46 -13.29 -1.16
C HIS A 96 -0.09 -13.33 -1.15
N CYS A 97 -0.68 -14.53 -1.18
CA CYS A 97 -2.13 -14.71 -1.18
C CYS A 97 -2.67 -15.17 0.18
N LEU A 98 -3.78 -14.57 0.61
CA LEU A 98 -4.73 -15.28 1.46
C LEU A 98 -5.25 -16.46 0.64
N LYS A 99 -5.04 -17.69 1.12
CA LYS A 99 -5.55 -18.89 0.45
C LYS A 99 -7.07 -18.84 0.38
N MET A 100 -7.62 -18.52 -0.78
CA MET A 100 -9.04 -18.69 -1.04
C MET A 100 -9.20 -19.95 -1.87
N TYR A 101 -9.98 -20.90 -1.35
CA TYR A 101 -10.32 -22.10 -2.09
C TYR A 101 -11.58 -21.83 -2.91
N SER A 102 -11.47 -21.97 -4.23
CA SER A 102 -12.62 -21.90 -5.12
C SER A 102 -12.88 -23.27 -5.74
N PHE A 103 -14.16 -23.60 -5.90
CA PHE A 103 -14.62 -24.83 -6.53
C PHE A 103 -15.11 -24.49 -7.95
N ILE A 104 -14.17 -24.25 -8.86
CA ILE A 104 -14.47 -23.94 -10.26
C ILE A 104 -14.24 -25.21 -11.09
N GLY A 105 -15.30 -25.69 -11.76
CA GLY A 105 -15.22 -26.78 -12.73
C GLY A 105 -15.88 -28.10 -12.29
N PRO A 106 -16.06 -29.06 -13.23
CA PRO A 106 -16.75 -30.33 -12.99
C PRO A 106 -15.99 -31.26 -12.02
N ASN A 107 -14.68 -31.07 -11.88
CA ASN A 107 -13.87 -31.73 -10.87
C ASN A 107 -13.69 -30.77 -9.69
N LYS A 108 -14.36 -31.07 -8.56
CA LYS A 108 -14.41 -30.26 -7.32
C LYS A 108 -13.08 -30.18 -6.55
N ASN A 109 -11.94 -30.20 -7.24
CA ASN A 109 -10.66 -30.02 -6.60
C ASN A 109 -10.51 -28.55 -6.24
N PRO A 110 -10.27 -28.22 -4.96
CA PRO A 110 -10.10 -26.85 -4.54
C PRO A 110 -8.85 -26.26 -5.20
N ILE A 111 -9.04 -25.19 -5.98
CA ILE A 111 -7.91 -24.43 -6.54
C ILE A 111 -7.63 -23.26 -5.60
N GLU A 112 -6.36 -23.06 -5.26
CA GLU A 112 -5.92 -21.88 -4.53
C GLU A 112 -5.97 -20.67 -5.47
N VAL A 113 -6.83 -19.71 -5.14
CA VAL A 113 -7.03 -18.48 -5.91
C VAL A 113 -6.66 -17.30 -5.03
N GLY A 114 -5.83 -16.41 -5.57
CA GLY A 114 -5.59 -15.07 -5.04
C GLY A 114 -6.45 -14.04 -5.76
N SER A 115 -6.75 -12.94 -5.08
CA SER A 115 -7.33 -11.74 -5.69
C SER A 115 -6.40 -10.55 -5.50
N HIS A 116 -6.42 -9.63 -6.47
CA HIS A 116 -5.63 -8.41 -6.41
C HIS A 116 -6.35 -7.25 -7.09
N ASN A 117 -6.11 -6.03 -6.62
CA ASN A 117 -6.65 -4.81 -7.21
C ASN A 117 -5.51 -3.88 -7.63
N MET A 118 -5.69 -3.25 -8.78
CA MET A 118 -4.78 -2.25 -9.34
C MET A 118 -5.58 -1.10 -9.95
N LEU A 119 -4.89 -0.05 -10.35
CA LEU A 119 -5.48 1.11 -11.01
C LEU A 119 -5.11 1.11 -12.50
N GLU A 120 -6.07 1.37 -13.38
CA GLU A 120 -5.82 1.51 -14.82
C GLU A 120 -6.41 2.83 -15.33
N CYS A 121 -5.62 3.57 -16.11
CA CYS A 121 -6.13 4.70 -16.89
C CYS A 121 -6.82 4.19 -18.15
N SER A 122 -8.14 4.34 -18.26
CA SER A 122 -8.89 3.84 -19.42
C SER A 122 -8.60 4.57 -20.74
N GLU A 123 -7.92 5.72 -20.69
CA GLU A 123 -7.52 6.47 -21.87
C GLU A 123 -6.17 5.99 -22.42
N THR A 124 -5.19 5.77 -21.56
CA THR A 124 -3.81 5.43 -21.96
C THR A 124 -3.50 3.94 -21.82
N GLY A 125 -4.36 3.16 -21.17
CA GLY A 125 -4.12 1.75 -20.84
C GLY A 125 -3.05 1.51 -19.77
N ARG A 126 -2.49 2.58 -19.19
CA ARG A 126 -1.44 2.49 -18.17
C ARG A 126 -1.97 1.87 -16.89
N VAL A 127 -1.18 1.00 -16.29
CA VAL A 127 -1.50 0.38 -15.00
C VAL A 127 -0.61 0.96 -13.93
N PHE A 128 -1.22 1.40 -12.83
CA PHE A 128 -0.55 1.80 -11.61
C PHE A 128 -0.94 0.82 -10.52
N ASP A 129 0.04 0.14 -9.96
CA ASP A 129 -0.16 -0.78 -8.85
C ASP A 129 0.56 -0.26 -7.60
N PRO A 130 -0.17 0.40 -6.69
CA PRO A 130 0.42 0.91 -5.45
C PRO A 130 0.83 -0.19 -4.48
N THR A 131 0.51 -1.45 -4.78
CA THR A 131 0.63 -2.59 -3.87
C THR A 131 1.40 -3.77 -4.45
N ILE A 132 1.87 -3.74 -5.70
CA ILE A 132 2.63 -4.89 -6.25
C ILE A 132 3.92 -5.14 -5.48
N GLY A 133 4.54 -4.08 -4.94
CA GLY A 133 5.67 -4.19 -4.03
C GLY A 133 5.36 -5.00 -2.77
N GLN A 134 4.08 -5.14 -2.38
CA GLN A 134 3.65 -6.06 -1.32
C GLN A 134 3.67 -7.51 -1.78
N LEU A 135 3.39 -7.80 -3.06
CA LEU A 135 3.44 -9.14 -3.65
C LEU A 135 4.89 -9.58 -3.92
N THR A 136 5.76 -8.64 -4.30
CA THR A 136 7.16 -8.91 -4.69
C THR A 136 8.18 -8.61 -3.58
N GLY A 137 7.74 -8.02 -2.47
CA GLY A 137 8.61 -7.66 -1.33
C GLY A 137 9.42 -6.37 -1.50
N THR A 138 9.25 -5.62 -2.59
CA THR A 138 10.02 -4.39 -2.86
C THR A 138 9.38 -3.12 -2.29
N MET A 139 8.12 -3.18 -1.83
CA MET A 139 7.33 -2.09 -1.24
C MET A 139 7.23 -0.80 -2.08
N GLN A 140 7.66 -0.80 -3.34
CA GLN A 140 7.53 0.32 -4.26
C GLN A 140 6.28 0.16 -5.13
N PRO A 141 5.49 1.23 -5.35
CA PRO A 141 4.48 1.25 -6.39
C PRO A 141 5.12 0.95 -7.74
N ALA A 142 4.46 0.14 -8.56
CA ALA A 142 4.90 -0.06 -9.93
C ALA A 142 3.96 0.60 -10.91
N LEU A 143 4.53 0.94 -12.05
CA LEU A 143 3.84 1.52 -13.17
C LEU A 143 4.17 0.68 -14.40
N PHE A 144 3.14 0.29 -15.13
CA PHE A 144 3.27 -0.50 -16.33
C PHE A 144 2.69 0.27 -17.53
N PRO A 145 3.35 0.18 -18.71
CA PRO A 145 2.87 0.85 -19.92
C PRO A 145 1.49 0.38 -20.36
N SER A 146 1.17 -0.89 -20.12
CA SER A 146 -0.10 -1.50 -20.47
C SER A 146 -0.49 -2.62 -19.52
N LEU A 147 -1.75 -3.03 -19.58
CA LEU A 147 -2.24 -4.22 -18.88
C LEU A 147 -1.54 -5.52 -19.32
N ARG A 148 -1.09 -5.59 -20.58
CA ARG A 148 -0.34 -6.74 -21.09
C ARG A 148 1.02 -6.86 -20.39
N GLU A 149 1.76 -5.76 -20.31
CA GLU A 149 3.05 -5.68 -19.62
C GLU A 149 2.88 -6.05 -18.14
N PHE A 150 1.87 -5.48 -17.48
CA PHE A 150 1.52 -5.83 -16.11
C PHE A 150 1.30 -7.35 -15.94
N ARG A 151 0.58 -8.01 -16.84
CA ARG A 151 0.33 -9.46 -16.75
C ARG A 151 1.58 -10.31 -16.98
N LEU A 152 2.54 -9.84 -17.77
CA LEU A 152 3.82 -10.53 -17.99
C LEU A 152 4.70 -10.46 -16.74
N ASP A 153 4.67 -9.32 -16.05
CA ASP A 153 5.42 -9.09 -14.82
C ASP A 153 4.68 -9.58 -13.56
N PHE A 154 3.40 -9.94 -13.68
CA PHE A 154 2.61 -10.37 -12.54
C PHE A 154 3.12 -11.72 -12.02
N ALA A 155 3.46 -11.74 -10.72
CA ALA A 155 3.79 -12.98 -10.04
C ALA A 155 2.49 -13.79 -9.88
N GLY A 156 2.19 -14.69 -10.83
CA GLY A 156 1.03 -15.57 -10.79
C GLY A 156 0.42 -15.87 -12.17
N VAL A 157 -0.40 -16.91 -12.25
CA VAL A 157 -1.19 -17.21 -13.45
C VAL A 157 -2.51 -16.45 -13.37
N VAL A 158 -2.62 -15.35 -14.12
CA VAL A 158 -3.84 -14.52 -14.14
C VAL A 158 -4.95 -15.21 -14.93
N PHE A 159 -5.98 -15.70 -14.24
CA PHE A 159 -7.12 -16.38 -14.85
C PHE A 159 -8.21 -15.43 -15.32
N HIS A 160 -8.48 -14.40 -14.53
CA HIS A 160 -9.59 -13.49 -14.76
C HIS A 160 -9.15 -12.07 -14.45
N LEU A 161 -9.50 -11.14 -15.33
CA LEU A 161 -9.25 -9.73 -15.14
C LEU A 161 -10.52 -8.97 -15.48
N PHE A 162 -10.91 -8.05 -14.60
CA PHE A 162 -12.22 -7.44 -14.63
C PHE A 162 -12.18 -6.00 -14.13
N ASP A 163 -13.14 -5.19 -14.56
CA ASP A 163 -13.42 -3.91 -13.93
C ASP A 163 -14.10 -4.15 -12.57
N SER A 164 -13.58 -3.55 -11.50
CA SER A 164 -14.26 -3.60 -10.21
C SER A 164 -15.55 -2.79 -10.31
N SER A 165 -16.65 -3.37 -9.83
CA SER A 165 -17.93 -2.68 -9.87
C SER A 165 -17.92 -1.48 -8.91
N GLN A 166 -18.73 -0.46 -9.21
CA GLN A 166 -18.92 0.67 -8.29
C GLN A 166 -19.48 0.23 -6.94
N GLN A 167 -20.29 -0.84 -6.92
CA GLN A 167 -20.82 -1.41 -5.69
C GLN A 167 -19.71 -2.01 -4.81
N ASP A 168 -18.74 -2.71 -5.40
CA ASP A 168 -17.62 -3.29 -4.66
C ASP A 168 -16.69 -2.22 -4.10
N ILE A 169 -16.39 -1.20 -4.92
CA ILE A 169 -15.57 -0.05 -4.50
C ILE A 169 -16.27 0.69 -3.35
N PHE A 170 -17.58 0.93 -3.46
CA PHE A 170 -18.36 1.58 -2.41
C PHE A 170 -18.40 0.74 -1.13
N LYS A 171 -18.52 -0.58 -1.24
CA LYS A 171 -18.49 -1.49 -0.09
C LYS A 171 -17.14 -1.42 0.63
N GLN A 172 -16.03 -1.47 -0.10
CA GLN A 172 -14.69 -1.33 0.50
C GLN A 172 -14.52 0.04 1.16
N LYS A 173 -14.91 1.12 0.47
CA LYS A 173 -14.93 2.48 1.01
C LYS A 173 -15.69 2.56 2.34
N GLN A 174 -16.89 1.98 2.39
CA GLN A 174 -17.72 1.99 3.59
C GLN A 174 -17.05 1.22 4.74
N MET A 175 -16.46 0.06 4.46
CA MET A 175 -15.68 -0.70 5.46
C MET A 175 -14.52 0.12 6.03
N ASP A 176 -13.77 0.84 5.19
CA ASP A 176 -12.63 1.65 5.62
C ASP A 176 -13.07 2.85 6.47
N VAL A 177 -14.19 3.49 6.10
CA VAL A 177 -14.82 4.56 6.88
C VAL A 177 -15.31 4.03 8.24
N ASP A 178 -15.99 2.89 8.23
CA ASP A 178 -16.50 2.25 9.44
C ASP A 178 -15.38 1.83 10.38
N LEU A 179 -14.26 1.32 9.86
CA LEU A 179 -13.08 0.99 10.66
C LEU A 179 -12.51 2.21 11.37
N ALA A 180 -12.39 3.34 10.67
CA ALA A 180 -11.93 4.59 11.28
C ALA A 180 -12.89 5.07 12.38
N ARG A 181 -14.20 4.91 12.16
CA ARG A 181 -15.24 5.23 13.14
C ARG A 181 -15.18 4.32 14.37
N MET A 182 -15.13 3.01 14.17
CA MET A 182 -15.12 2.00 15.25
C MET A 182 -13.86 2.08 16.12
N THR A 183 -12.71 2.35 15.52
CA THR A 183 -11.44 2.48 16.27
C THR A 183 -11.30 3.81 16.99
N ASN A 184 -12.25 4.74 16.82
CA ASN A 184 -12.19 6.12 17.30
C ASN A 184 -10.86 6.82 16.92
N LYS A 185 -10.32 6.49 15.74
CA LYS A 185 -9.06 7.03 15.22
C LYS A 185 -9.37 7.89 14.00
N PRO A 186 -9.82 9.14 14.17
CA PRO A 186 -10.22 9.97 13.03
C PRO A 186 -9.07 10.24 12.05
N HIS A 187 -7.81 10.08 12.47
CA HIS A 187 -6.64 10.24 11.61
C HIS A 187 -6.48 9.13 10.55
N ILE A 188 -7.03 7.93 10.77
CA ILE A 188 -7.02 6.85 9.77
C ILE A 188 -8.20 6.93 8.79
N HIS A 189 -9.12 7.88 8.98
CA HIS A 189 -10.25 8.07 8.08
C HIS A 189 -9.75 8.34 6.64
N PRO A 190 -10.23 7.60 5.63
CA PRO A 190 -9.69 7.68 4.27
C PRO A 190 -9.67 9.10 3.68
N SER A 191 -10.71 9.91 3.90
CA SER A 191 -10.72 11.31 3.44
C SER A 191 -9.60 12.17 4.05
N ARG A 192 -9.27 11.94 5.33
CA ARG A 192 -8.17 12.66 5.98
C ARG A 192 -6.83 12.14 5.49
N VAL A 193 -6.72 10.85 5.19
CA VAL A 193 -5.52 10.27 4.58
C VAL A 193 -5.30 10.89 3.20
N ALA A 194 -6.32 10.90 2.36
CA ALA A 194 -6.27 11.48 1.02
C ALA A 194 -5.87 12.96 1.04
N LYS A 195 -6.50 13.78 1.89
CA LYS A 195 -6.15 15.21 2.01
C LYS A 195 -4.66 15.41 2.21
N ARG A 196 -4.03 14.68 3.15
CA ARG A 196 -2.60 14.87 3.40
C ARG A 196 -1.67 14.13 2.45
N VAL A 197 -2.11 13.09 1.75
CA VAL A 197 -1.40 12.59 0.55
C VAL A 197 -1.31 13.70 -0.49
N VAL A 198 -2.42 14.41 -0.76
CA VAL A 198 -2.43 15.50 -1.73
C VAL A 198 -1.67 16.73 -1.23
N ASP A 199 -1.77 17.09 0.06
CA ASP A 199 -0.95 18.16 0.64
C ASP A 199 0.55 17.87 0.46
N ALA A 200 0.97 16.64 0.73
CA ALA A 200 2.37 16.22 0.58
C ALA A 200 2.83 16.20 -0.88
N LEU A 201 1.95 15.83 -1.82
CA LEU A 201 2.24 15.90 -3.26
C LEU A 201 2.50 17.34 -3.73
N LEU A 202 1.85 18.33 -3.09
CA LEU A 202 1.85 19.72 -3.53
C LEU A 202 2.77 20.63 -2.71
N SER A 203 3.33 20.15 -1.60
CA SER A 203 4.29 20.93 -0.84
C SER A 203 5.65 20.91 -1.54
N ASP A 204 6.13 22.08 -1.99
CA ASP A 204 7.49 22.28 -2.52
C ASP A 204 8.60 22.08 -1.45
N ASP A 205 8.20 21.95 -0.18
CA ASP A 205 9.09 21.93 0.98
C ASP A 205 9.48 20.50 1.37
N CYS A 206 10.50 19.96 0.70
CA CYS A 206 11.08 18.64 0.99
C CYS A 206 11.90 18.59 2.31
N GLY A 207 11.83 19.62 3.16
CA GLY A 207 12.80 19.84 4.25
C GLY A 207 12.38 19.44 5.67
N VAL A 208 11.11 19.16 5.94
CA VAL A 208 10.66 18.72 7.27
C VAL A 208 10.13 17.30 7.15
N SER A 209 10.73 16.34 7.86
CA SER A 209 10.34 14.92 7.79
C SER A 209 8.82 14.79 7.82
N THR A 210 8.25 14.32 6.71
CA THR A 210 6.80 14.21 6.53
C THR A 210 6.27 12.91 7.11
N TYR A 211 7.05 12.15 7.88
CA TYR A 211 6.65 10.86 8.43
C TYR A 211 7.34 10.48 9.74
N CYS A 212 6.64 9.66 10.54
CA CYS A 212 7.06 9.14 11.83
C CYS A 212 8.21 8.13 11.68
N SER A 213 9.35 8.37 12.32
CA SER A 213 10.55 7.51 12.35
C SER A 213 10.35 6.15 13.05
N HIS A 214 9.15 5.82 13.52
CA HIS A 214 8.81 4.49 14.05
C HIS A 214 7.75 3.76 13.23
N CYS A 215 6.56 4.36 13.04
CA CYS A 215 5.46 3.71 12.33
C CYS A 215 5.39 4.08 10.85
N LEU A 216 6.27 4.96 10.39
CA LEU A 216 6.34 5.51 9.03
C LEU A 216 5.06 6.19 8.55
N GLY A 217 4.13 6.47 9.48
CA GLY A 217 2.92 7.22 9.19
C GLY A 217 3.24 8.69 8.91
N PHE A 218 2.62 9.25 7.87
CA PHE A 218 2.89 10.61 7.44
C PHE A 218 2.36 11.66 8.44
N SER A 219 3.11 12.75 8.62
CA SER A 219 2.60 13.99 9.21
C SER A 219 1.52 14.54 8.29
N THR A 220 0.41 14.88 8.91
CA THR A 220 -0.65 15.66 8.26
C THR A 220 -0.22 17.13 8.22
N SER A 221 -0.74 17.93 7.29
CA SER A 221 -0.43 19.35 7.09
C SER A 221 -0.55 20.25 8.35
N CYS A 222 -1.12 19.74 9.44
CA CYS A 222 -1.23 20.46 10.71
C CYS A 222 -0.68 19.71 11.95
N SER A 223 -0.22 18.45 11.82
CA SER A 223 0.40 17.72 12.93
C SER A 223 1.91 17.74 12.76
N LYS A 224 2.59 18.64 13.48
CA LYS A 224 4.04 18.57 13.59
C LYS A 224 4.37 17.26 14.28
N LEU A 225 5.11 16.39 13.59
CA LEU A 225 5.66 15.21 14.24
C LEU A 225 6.49 15.66 15.44
N LEU A 226 6.45 14.85 16.51
CA LEU A 226 7.27 15.04 17.68
C LEU A 226 8.73 14.90 17.27
N LYS A 227 9.37 16.04 17.13
CA LYS A 227 10.81 16.15 16.94
C LYS A 227 11.48 15.61 18.19
N CYS A 228 12.49 14.76 18.03
CA CYS A 228 13.31 14.39 19.17
C CYS A 228 13.96 15.65 19.74
N SER A 229 13.67 15.98 21.00
CA SER A 229 14.17 17.18 21.65
C SER A 229 15.67 17.16 21.92
N ALA A 230 16.32 16.01 21.76
CA ALA A 230 17.75 15.87 22.00
C ALA A 230 18.58 16.14 20.74
N CYS A 231 18.29 15.47 19.62
CA CYS A 231 19.07 15.62 18.38
C CYS A 231 18.41 16.50 17.33
N GLU A 232 17.12 16.80 17.49
CA GLU A 232 16.34 17.61 16.55
C GLU A 232 16.29 17.10 15.09
N LYS A 233 16.75 15.87 14.82
CA LYS A 233 16.87 15.33 13.46
C LYS A 233 15.80 14.29 13.10
N VAL A 234 15.15 13.68 14.08
CA VAL A 234 14.14 12.62 13.87
C VAL A 234 12.78 12.99 14.46
N PHE A 235 11.72 12.37 13.95
CA PHE A 235 10.35 12.86 14.10
C PHE A 235 9.36 11.71 14.33
N TYR A 236 8.47 11.79 15.30
CA TYR A 236 7.55 10.69 15.63
C TYR A 236 6.10 11.16 15.63
N CYS A 237 5.15 10.33 15.20
CA CYS A 237 3.74 10.68 15.29
C CYS A 237 3.21 10.66 16.74
N SER A 238 3.94 10.05 17.69
CA SER A 238 3.55 9.97 19.10
C SER A 238 4.74 9.66 20.00
N LYS A 239 4.57 9.96 21.30
CA LYS A 239 5.55 9.60 22.34
C LYS A 239 5.72 8.08 22.45
N THR A 240 4.69 7.29 22.14
CA THR A 240 4.78 5.83 22.07
C THR A 240 5.68 5.38 20.93
N CYS A 241 5.49 5.93 19.73
CA CYS A 241 6.39 5.70 18.59
C CYS A 241 7.82 6.14 18.91
N GLN A 242 7.99 7.27 19.59
CA GLN A 242 9.28 7.73 20.08
C GLN A 242 9.91 6.77 21.08
N VAL A 243 9.16 6.28 22.08
CA VAL A 243 9.63 5.32 23.10
C VAL A 243 9.98 3.97 22.47
N LEU A 244 9.16 3.48 21.55
CA LEU A 244 9.42 2.23 20.83
C LEU A 244 10.65 2.35 19.93
N ALA A 245 10.86 3.51 19.30
CA ALA A 245 12.07 3.78 18.53
C ALA A 245 13.29 4.15 19.39
N TRP A 246 13.11 4.49 20.69
CA TRP A 246 14.16 5.06 21.54
C TRP A 246 15.37 4.14 21.69
N LYS A 247 15.16 2.83 21.79
CA LYS A 247 16.24 1.85 21.95
C LYS A 247 17.25 1.91 20.79
N GLY A 248 16.77 2.13 19.56
CA GLY A 248 17.62 2.30 18.37
C GLY A 248 18.05 3.74 18.15
N HIS A 249 17.15 4.69 18.38
CA HIS A 249 17.43 6.10 18.20
C HIS A 249 18.55 6.62 19.14
N LYS A 250 18.65 6.08 20.36
CA LYS A 250 19.53 6.59 21.43
C LYS A 250 21.02 6.71 21.03
N VAL A 251 21.53 5.84 20.16
CA VAL A 251 22.96 5.79 19.81
C VAL A 251 23.36 6.95 18.89
N ASP A 252 22.49 7.26 17.92
CA ASP A 252 22.66 8.36 16.97
C ASP A 252 22.01 9.67 17.47
N CYS A 253 21.43 9.62 18.67
CA CYS A 253 20.86 10.77 19.36
C CYS A 253 21.98 11.65 19.96
N ALA A 254 22.86 12.15 19.09
CA ALA A 254 23.80 13.22 19.43
C ALA A 254 23.11 14.57 19.18
N LYS A 255 23.36 15.53 20.08
CA LYS A 255 22.88 16.92 19.93
C LYS A 255 23.32 17.51 18.60
#